data_AF-A0A959T6R0-F1
#
_entry.id   AF-A0A959T6R0-F1
#
_cell.length_a   1.000
_cell.length_b   1.000
_cell.length_c   1.000
_cell.angle_alpha   90.00
_cell.angle_beta   90.00
_cell.angle_gamma   90.00
#
_symmetry.space_group_name_H-M   'P 1'
#
loop_
_entity.id
_entity.type
_entity.pdbx_description
1 polymer ?
#
loop_
_entity_poly.entity_id
_entity_poly.type
_entity_poly.pdbx_seq_one_letter_code
_entity_poly.pdbx_strand_id
1 'polypeptide(L)'
;GSSAMPHKVNPIDFENAEGNLGLANALFGHLSEKLPVSRLQRDLTDSTVTRNIGVPMAHTMVSLDAVQKGLGKLLLNEAALGKDLDAQWPVVAEGIQTILRRAGHAQPYEKLKELTRGKERIGQQDIAAFIDGLDVSEEVRAQLKALSPRNYTGIDLLGR
;
A
#
# COMPACT_ATOMS: atom_id res chain seq x y z
N GLY A 1 -3.04 5.61 24.61
CA GLY A 1 -3.30 4.33 25.30
C GLY A 1 -4.80 4.08 25.35
N SER A 2 -5.22 2.93 25.89
CA SER A 2 -6.63 2.65 26.19
C SER A 2 -6.89 2.82 27.68
N SER A 3 -8.06 3.33 28.06
CA SER A 3 -8.48 3.50 29.46
C SER A 3 -8.61 2.18 30.23
N ALA A 4 -8.77 1.05 29.53
CA ALA A 4 -8.94 -0.28 30.13
C ALA A 4 -7.81 -1.27 29.80
N MET A 5 -7.01 -1.01 28.76
CA MET A 5 -5.96 -1.92 28.29
C MET A 5 -4.59 -1.22 28.30
N PRO A 6 -3.75 -1.46 29.34
CA PRO A 6 -2.47 -0.75 29.51
C PRO A 6 -1.45 -0.95 28.39
N HIS A 7 -1.51 -2.09 27.70
CA HIS A 7 -0.58 -2.44 26.62
C HIS A 7 -1.04 -1.94 25.23
N LYS A 8 -2.27 -1.42 25.11
CA LYS A 8 -2.82 -1.01 23.81
C LYS A 8 -2.31 0.37 23.42
N VAL A 9 -1.55 0.41 22.32
CA VAL A 9 -1.10 1.63 21.66
C VAL A 9 -1.95 1.84 20.41
N ASN A 10 -2.58 3.02 20.28
CA ASN A 10 -3.45 3.36 19.16
C ASN A 10 -2.79 4.43 18.29
N PRO A 11 -3.03 4.44 16.97
CA PRO A 11 -2.51 5.43 16.03
C PRO A 11 -3.28 6.77 16.11
N ILE A 12 -3.48 7.31 17.31
CA ILE A 12 -4.39 8.45 17.57
C ILE A 12 -4.03 9.72 16.80
N ASP A 13 -2.75 9.94 16.51
CA ASP A 13 -2.33 11.13 15.77
C ASP A 13 -2.80 11.06 14.31
N PHE A 14 -2.78 9.86 13.70
CA PHE A 14 -3.33 9.66 12.36
C PHE A 14 -4.86 9.74 12.36
N GLU A 15 -5.53 9.14 13.36
CA GLU A 15 -6.99 9.23 13.52
C GLU A 15 -7.46 10.69 13.68
N ASN A 16 -6.73 11.50 14.45
CA ASN A 16 -6.99 12.92 14.62
C ASN A 16 -6.76 13.71 13.31
N ALA A 17 -5.69 13.39 12.58
CA ALA A 17 -5.41 14.02 11.30
C ALA A 17 -6.50 13.72 10.27
N GLU A 18 -6.95 12.46 10.18
CA GLU A 18 -8.01 12.01 9.28
C GLU A 18 -9.33 12.78 9.53
N GLY A 19 -9.75 12.88 10.80
CA GLY A 19 -10.96 13.64 11.15
C GLY A 19 -10.88 15.12 10.78
N ASN A 20 -9.75 15.77 11.05
CA ASN A 20 -9.55 17.19 10.72
C ASN A 20 -9.44 17.42 9.20
N LEU A 21 -8.86 16.50 8.43
CA LEU A 21 -8.82 16.60 6.97
C LEU A 21 -10.22 16.50 6.37
N GLY A 22 -11.08 15.64 6.94
CA GLY A 22 -12.49 15.56 6.55
C GLY A 22 -13.23 16.89 6.75
N LEU A 23 -13.07 17.51 7.92
CA LEU A 23 -13.66 18.82 8.22
C LEU A 23 -13.12 19.94 7.30
N ALA A 24 -11.80 19.96 7.08
CA ALA A 24 -11.16 20.91 6.18
C ALA A 24 -11.73 20.78 4.77
N ASN A 25 -11.81 19.57 4.23
CA ASN A 25 -12.32 19.31 2.88
C ASN A 25 -13.80 19.66 2.73
N ALA A 26 -14.63 19.38 3.73
CA ALA A 26 -16.05 19.76 3.70
C ALA A 26 -16.23 21.28 3.57
N LEU A 27 -15.43 22.04 4.33
CA LEU A 27 -15.44 23.50 4.28
C LEU A 27 -14.82 24.04 2.99
N PHE A 28 -13.68 23.50 2.54
CA PHE A 28 -13.10 23.86 1.24
C PHE A 28 -14.07 23.60 0.09
N GLY A 29 -14.77 22.45 0.11
CA GLY A 29 -15.82 22.11 -0.83
C GLY A 29 -16.91 23.18 -0.85
N HIS A 30 -17.50 23.49 0.31
CA HIS A 30 -18.52 24.53 0.42
C HIS A 30 -18.03 25.90 -0.09
N LEU A 31 -16.82 26.33 0.29
CA LEU A 31 -16.24 27.59 -0.18
C LEU A 31 -16.10 27.61 -1.70
N SER A 32 -15.61 26.52 -2.30
CA SER A 32 -15.40 26.38 -3.74
C SER A 32 -16.71 26.42 -4.53
N GLU A 33 -17.79 25.84 -3.98
CA GLU A 33 -19.11 25.81 -4.60
C GLU A 33 -19.83 27.15 -4.44
N LYS A 34 -19.78 27.73 -3.23
CA LYS A 34 -20.48 28.96 -2.91
C LYS A 34 -19.82 30.14 -3.65
N LEU A 35 -18.54 30.41 -3.39
CA LEU A 35 -17.94 31.72 -3.68
C LEU A 35 -18.04 32.19 -5.15
N PRO A 36 -18.01 31.31 -6.17
CA PRO A 36 -18.20 31.70 -7.56
C PRO A 36 -19.62 32.16 -7.93
N VAL A 37 -20.63 31.91 -7.07
CA VAL A 37 -22.03 32.24 -7.34
C VAL A 37 -22.46 33.47 -6.54
N SER A 38 -22.82 34.52 -7.28
CA SER A 38 -23.36 35.78 -6.76
C SER A 38 -24.39 36.34 -7.76
N ARG A 39 -25.58 36.74 -7.29
CA ARG A 39 -26.67 37.18 -8.19
C ARG A 39 -26.37 38.52 -8.86
N LEU A 40 -26.60 38.59 -10.17
CA LEU A 40 -26.44 39.80 -11.00
C LEU A 40 -25.01 40.39 -10.86
N GLN A 41 -24.89 41.68 -10.53
CA GLN A 41 -23.59 42.32 -10.37
C GLN A 41 -22.88 41.89 -9.07
N ARG A 42 -23.64 41.58 -8.00
CA ARG A 42 -23.19 40.97 -6.73
C ARG A 42 -24.34 40.94 -5.71
N ASP A 43 -24.47 39.83 -4.98
CA ASP A 43 -25.13 39.76 -3.66
C ASP A 43 -24.09 39.63 -2.52
N LEU A 44 -24.52 39.85 -1.27
CA LEU A 44 -23.61 39.99 -0.11
C LEU A 44 -23.41 38.70 0.71
N THR A 45 -23.86 37.55 0.20
CA THR A 45 -23.79 36.27 0.93
C THR A 45 -22.35 35.75 1.08
N ASP A 46 -21.46 36.15 0.18
CA ASP A 46 -20.02 35.88 0.22
C ASP A 46 -19.32 36.57 1.40
N SER A 47 -19.81 37.72 1.86
CA SER A 47 -19.19 38.50 2.96
C SER A 47 -19.07 37.73 4.28
N THR A 48 -20.08 36.92 4.65
CA THR A 48 -19.99 36.07 5.86
C THR A 48 -19.21 34.78 5.59
N VAL A 49 -19.30 34.23 4.38
CA VAL A 49 -18.63 33.00 3.98
C VAL A 49 -17.11 33.19 3.91
N THR A 50 -16.64 34.31 3.34
CA THR A 50 -15.20 34.64 3.23
C THR A 50 -14.51 34.84 4.59
N ARG A 51 -15.24 35.21 5.63
CA ARG A 51 -14.71 35.27 7.01
C ARG A 51 -14.32 33.89 7.56
N ASN A 52 -14.74 32.81 6.90
CA ASN A 52 -14.46 31.44 7.29
C ASN A 52 -13.33 30.79 6.48
N ILE A 53 -12.63 31.52 5.59
CA ILE A 53 -11.51 30.97 4.80
C ILE A 53 -10.42 30.37 5.70
N GLY A 54 -10.16 30.99 6.85
CA GLY A 54 -9.15 30.51 7.80
C GLY A 54 -9.52 29.21 8.52
N VAL A 55 -10.81 28.84 8.59
CA VAL A 55 -11.28 27.67 9.33
C VAL A 55 -10.78 26.34 8.73
N PRO A 56 -10.99 26.05 7.43
CA PRO A 56 -10.43 24.84 6.83
C PRO A 56 -8.90 24.84 6.80
N MET A 57 -8.27 26.02 6.71
CA MET A 57 -6.80 26.14 6.82
C MET A 57 -6.31 25.72 8.21
N ALA A 58 -7.00 26.14 9.27
CA ALA A 58 -6.66 25.76 10.65
C ALA A 58 -6.82 24.24 10.86
N HIS A 59 -7.92 23.63 10.40
CA HIS A 59 -8.07 22.17 10.44
C HIS A 59 -6.96 21.45 9.69
N THR A 60 -6.59 21.94 8.50
CA THR A 60 -5.47 21.39 7.73
C THR A 60 -4.15 21.47 8.51
N MET A 61 -3.86 22.61 9.14
CA MET A 61 -2.64 22.77 9.96
C MET A 61 -2.61 21.80 11.14
N VAL A 62 -3.74 21.62 11.84
CA VAL A 62 -3.86 20.65 12.93
C VAL A 62 -3.62 19.23 12.42
N SER A 63 -4.18 18.87 11.26
CA SER A 63 -3.92 17.58 10.63
C SER A 63 -2.46 17.36 10.30
N LEU A 64 -1.78 18.35 9.71
CA LEU A 64 -0.37 18.23 9.32
C LEU A 64 0.53 18.05 10.54
N ASP A 65 0.29 18.81 11.62
CA ASP A 65 1.02 18.64 12.90
C ASP A 65 0.78 17.24 13.51
N ALA A 66 -0.46 16.76 13.46
CA ALA A 66 -0.79 15.41 13.94
C ALA A 66 -0.13 14.31 13.08
N VAL A 67 -0.13 14.43 11.74
CA VAL A 67 0.60 13.51 10.86
C VAL A 67 2.09 13.53 11.18
N GLN A 68 2.70 14.70 11.33
CA GLN A 68 4.13 14.81 11.66
C GLN A 68 4.46 14.11 12.98
N LYS A 69 3.62 14.31 14.01
CA LYS A 69 3.73 13.60 15.30
C LYS A 69 3.57 12.10 15.14
N GLY A 70 2.62 11.65 14.34
CA GLY A 70 2.39 10.22 14.06
C GLY A 70 3.58 9.57 13.36
N LEU A 71 4.11 10.23 12.31
CA LEU A 71 5.29 9.78 11.58
C LEU A 71 6.52 9.68 12.48
N GLY A 72 6.71 10.65 13.39
CA GLY A 72 7.80 10.62 14.37
C GLY A 72 7.74 9.48 15.39
N LYS A 73 6.61 8.76 15.49
CA LYS A 73 6.42 7.61 16.39
C LYS A 73 6.56 6.26 15.67
N LEU A 74 6.71 6.24 14.34
CA LEU A 74 6.79 5.01 13.58
C LEU A 74 8.13 4.29 13.83
N LEU A 75 8.03 3.01 14.17
CA LEU A 75 9.15 2.08 14.23
C LEU A 75 8.82 0.88 13.35
N LEU A 76 9.74 0.51 12.47
CA LEU A 76 9.55 -0.59 11.54
C LEU A 76 9.59 -1.94 12.28
N ASN A 77 8.58 -2.78 12.08
CA ASN A 77 8.58 -4.16 12.56
C ASN A 77 9.05 -5.10 11.45
N GLU A 78 10.36 -5.20 11.27
CA GLU A 78 10.98 -6.04 10.23
C GLU A 78 10.65 -7.52 10.39
N ALA A 79 10.53 -8.01 11.62
CA ALA A 79 10.20 -9.41 11.89
C ALA A 79 8.78 -9.77 11.42
N ALA A 80 7.80 -8.88 11.64
CA ALA A 80 6.45 -9.07 11.14
C ALA A 80 6.42 -9.04 9.60
N LEU A 81 7.08 -8.06 8.97
CA LEU A 81 7.18 -7.98 7.51
C LEU A 81 7.83 -9.22 6.91
N GLY A 82 8.95 -9.66 7.48
CA GLY A 82 9.65 -10.87 7.05
C GLY A 82 8.75 -12.10 7.14
N LYS A 83 8.04 -12.27 8.27
CA LYS A 83 7.10 -13.38 8.45
C LYS A 83 5.98 -13.37 7.42
N ASP A 84 5.40 -12.20 7.12
CA ASP A 84 4.33 -12.07 6.15
C ASP A 84 4.82 -12.37 4.72
N LEU A 85 6.00 -11.86 4.34
CA LEU A 85 6.64 -12.19 3.05
C LEU A 85 6.96 -13.67 2.93
N ASP A 86 7.56 -14.27 3.96
CA ASP A 86 7.95 -15.69 3.97
C ASP A 86 6.72 -16.62 3.94
N ALA A 87 5.55 -16.13 4.35
CA ALA A 87 4.27 -16.84 4.27
C ALA A 87 3.56 -16.70 2.92
N GLN A 88 4.05 -15.85 1.99
CA GLN A 88 3.37 -15.50 0.74
C GLN A 88 4.16 -15.91 -0.51
N TRP A 89 4.64 -17.16 -0.56
CA TRP A 89 5.28 -17.73 -1.75
C TRP A 89 4.43 -17.75 -3.04
N PRO A 90 3.09 -17.75 -3.04
CA PRO A 90 2.32 -17.63 -4.28
C PRO A 90 2.65 -16.39 -5.12
N VAL A 91 3.17 -15.31 -4.52
CA VAL A 91 3.45 -14.05 -5.25
C VAL A 91 4.57 -14.19 -6.28
N VAL A 92 5.50 -15.14 -6.10
CA VAL A 92 6.60 -15.35 -7.07
C VAL A 92 6.17 -16.12 -8.32
N ALA A 93 4.94 -16.65 -8.35
CA ALA A 93 4.40 -17.40 -9.48
C ALA A 93 4.42 -16.59 -10.79
N GLU A 94 4.11 -15.30 -10.73
CA GLU A 94 4.16 -14.41 -11.89
C GLU A 94 5.60 -14.25 -12.42
N GLY A 95 6.57 -14.07 -11.51
CA GLY A 95 8.00 -13.99 -11.85
C GLY A 95 8.49 -15.27 -12.53
N ILE A 96 8.12 -16.43 -11.98
CA ILE A 96 8.42 -17.75 -12.56
C ILE A 96 7.82 -17.86 -13.97
N GLN A 97 6.55 -17.50 -14.14
CA GLN A 97 5.88 -17.53 -15.44
C GLN A 97 6.61 -16.67 -16.47
N THR A 98 7.03 -15.47 -16.06
CA THR A 98 7.66 -14.48 -16.93
C THR A 98 9.04 -14.97 -17.40
N ILE A 99 9.84 -15.54 -16.50
CA ILE A 99 11.12 -16.17 -16.84
C ILE A 99 10.92 -17.34 -17.81
N LEU A 100 9.93 -18.21 -17.56
CA LEU A 100 9.62 -19.34 -18.43
C LEU A 100 9.17 -18.91 -19.83
N ARG A 101 8.34 -17.87 -19.94
CA ARG A 101 7.94 -17.28 -21.22
C ARG A 101 9.15 -16.76 -22.00
N ARG A 102 10.06 -16.05 -21.31
CA ARG A 102 11.30 -15.54 -21.92
C ARG A 102 12.21 -16.67 -22.40
N ALA A 103 12.25 -17.78 -21.66
CA ALA A 103 13.01 -18.97 -22.02
C ALA A 103 12.35 -19.82 -23.13
N GLY A 104 11.18 -19.42 -23.65
CA GLY A 104 10.48 -20.15 -24.71
C GLY A 104 9.77 -21.42 -24.25
N HIS A 105 9.57 -21.62 -22.95
CA HIS A 105 8.88 -22.80 -22.43
C HIS A 105 7.40 -22.79 -22.85
N ALA A 106 6.89 -23.93 -23.33
CA ALA A 106 5.49 -24.04 -23.75
C ALA A 106 4.52 -23.92 -22.55
N GLN A 107 3.39 -23.25 -22.78
CA GLN A 107 2.26 -23.14 -21.84
C GLN A 107 2.62 -22.87 -20.35
N PRO A 108 3.44 -21.86 -20.01
CA PRO A 108 3.93 -21.66 -18.63
C PRO A 108 2.81 -21.42 -17.60
N TYR A 109 1.73 -20.77 -18.03
CA TYR A 109 0.57 -20.49 -17.18
C TYR A 109 -0.17 -21.76 -16.75
N GLU A 110 -0.42 -22.70 -17.67
CA GLU A 110 -1.10 -23.95 -17.34
C GLU A 110 -0.24 -24.82 -16.42
N LYS A 111 1.08 -24.81 -16.59
CA LYS A 111 2.01 -25.51 -15.70
C LYS A 111 2.02 -24.93 -14.28
N LEU A 112 1.96 -23.60 -14.14
CA LEU A 112 1.82 -22.93 -12.85
C LEU A 112 0.43 -23.14 -12.21
N LYS A 113 -0.60 -23.32 -13.02
CA LYS A 113 -1.94 -23.67 -12.54
C LYS A 113 -1.96 -25.06 -11.90
N GLU A 114 -1.16 -26.02 -12.40
CA GLU A 114 -0.97 -27.33 -11.75
C GLU A 114 -0.36 -27.19 -10.34
N LEU A 115 0.54 -26.22 -10.14
CA LEU A 115 1.18 -25.96 -8.84
C LEU A 115 0.19 -25.41 -7.80
N THR A 116 -0.78 -24.61 -8.25
CA THR A 116 -1.75 -23.93 -7.37
C THR A 116 -3.05 -24.69 -7.18
N ARG A 117 -3.35 -25.68 -8.04
CA ARG A 117 -4.61 -26.42 -8.02
C ARG A 117 -4.68 -27.38 -6.84
N GLY A 118 -5.65 -27.17 -5.95
CA GLY A 118 -5.96 -28.08 -4.84
C GLY A 118 -5.06 -27.94 -3.62
N LYS A 119 -4.12 -26.97 -3.61
CA LYS A 119 -3.29 -26.64 -2.44
C LYS A 119 -3.87 -25.42 -1.73
N GLU A 120 -4.21 -25.57 -0.46
CA GLU A 120 -4.61 -24.43 0.40
C GLU A 120 -3.44 -23.50 0.72
N ARG A 121 -2.21 -24.03 0.73
CA ARG A 121 -0.98 -23.26 0.96
C ARG A 121 0.13 -23.76 0.05
N ILE A 122 0.88 -22.82 -0.50
CA ILE A 122 2.09 -23.07 -1.30
C ILE A 122 3.24 -22.44 -0.52
N GLY A 123 4.20 -23.26 -0.12
CA GLY A 123 5.41 -22.81 0.57
C GLY A 123 6.64 -22.84 -0.33
N GLN A 124 7.77 -22.43 0.24
CA GLN A 124 9.08 -22.48 -0.43
C GLN A 124 9.40 -23.85 -1.04
N GLN A 125 9.14 -24.91 -0.29
CA GLN A 125 9.43 -26.28 -0.72
C GLN A 125 8.60 -26.70 -1.93
N ASP A 126 7.33 -26.29 -1.99
CA ASP A 126 6.46 -26.57 -3.14
C ASP A 126 6.96 -25.86 -4.41
N ILE A 127 7.37 -24.59 -4.28
CA ILE A 127 7.94 -23.82 -5.38
C ILE A 127 9.27 -24.44 -5.84
N ALA A 128 10.15 -24.82 -4.90
CA ALA A 128 11.43 -25.45 -5.23
C ALA A 128 11.23 -26.79 -5.95
N ALA A 129 10.34 -27.66 -5.45
CA ALA A 129 10.02 -28.93 -6.07
C ALA A 129 9.39 -28.75 -7.47
N PHE A 130 8.54 -27.74 -7.65
CA PHE A 130 8.02 -27.38 -8.96
C PHE A 130 9.14 -26.98 -9.92
N ILE A 131 10.03 -26.10 -9.50
CA ILE A 131 11.16 -25.64 -10.32
C ILE A 131 12.06 -26.82 -10.69
N ASP A 132 12.29 -27.76 -9.77
CA ASP A 132 13.09 -28.97 -10.02
C ASP A 132 12.48 -29.89 -11.09
N GLY A 133 11.16 -29.93 -11.20
CA GLY A 133 10.46 -30.71 -12.23
C GLY A 133 10.40 -30.07 -13.62
N LEU A 134 10.92 -28.85 -13.81
CA LEU A 134 10.90 -28.16 -15.10
C LEU A 134 12.04 -28.64 -16.02
N ASP A 135 11.74 -28.79 -17.31
CA ASP A 135 12.73 -29.04 -18.37
C ASP A 135 13.24 -27.71 -18.91
N VAL A 136 14.23 -27.13 -18.22
CA VAL A 136 14.86 -25.83 -18.52
C VAL A 136 16.36 -25.93 -18.34
N SER A 137 17.11 -25.01 -18.96
CA SER A 137 18.56 -24.93 -18.77
C SER A 137 18.93 -24.67 -17.30
N GLU A 138 20.13 -25.09 -16.90
CA GLU A 138 20.63 -24.86 -15.54
C GLU A 138 20.70 -23.37 -15.17
N GLU A 139 21.01 -22.50 -16.13
CA GLU A 139 21.00 -21.04 -15.94
C GLU A 139 19.59 -20.52 -15.59
N VAL A 140 18.57 -20.96 -16.34
CA VAL A 140 17.17 -20.57 -16.08
C VAL A 140 16.69 -21.15 -14.75
N ARG A 141 17.04 -22.41 -14.45
CA ARG A 141 16.71 -23.06 -13.16
C ARG A 141 17.31 -22.30 -11.99
N ALA A 142 18.58 -21.92 -12.08
CA ALA A 142 19.26 -21.13 -11.05
C ALA A 142 18.57 -19.77 -10.84
N GLN A 143 18.21 -19.08 -11.93
CA GLN A 143 17.47 -17.81 -11.85
C GLN A 143 16.09 -17.98 -11.19
N LEU A 144 15.35 -19.04 -11.53
CA LEU A 144 14.06 -19.35 -10.91
C LEU A 144 14.20 -19.62 -9.41
N LYS A 145 15.21 -20.40 -8.99
CA LYS A 145 15.46 -20.70 -7.57
C LYS A 145 15.94 -19.48 -6.77
N ALA A 146 16.49 -18.48 -7.43
CA ALA A 146 16.88 -17.24 -6.78
C ALA A 146 15.67 -16.37 -6.41
N LEU A 147 14.48 -16.57 -7.00
CA LEU A 147 13.28 -15.81 -6.66
C LEU A 147 12.76 -16.15 -5.26
N SER A 148 12.38 -15.11 -4.53
CA SER A 148 11.69 -15.20 -3.24
C SER A 148 10.74 -14.02 -3.09
N PRO A 149 9.72 -14.10 -2.21
CA PRO A 149 8.87 -12.95 -1.91
C PRO A 149 9.65 -11.71 -1.46
N ARG A 150 10.84 -11.89 -0.87
CA ARG A 150 11.69 -10.82 -0.36
C ARG A 150 12.45 -10.04 -1.43
N ASN A 151 12.78 -10.68 -2.56
CA ASN A 151 13.57 -10.06 -3.62
C ASN A 151 12.78 -9.85 -4.92
N TYR A 152 11.55 -10.36 -5.00
CA TYR A 152 10.62 -10.06 -6.08
C TYR A 152 9.91 -8.71 -5.85
N THR A 153 10.72 -7.65 -5.69
CA THR A 153 10.26 -6.28 -5.41
C THR A 153 10.32 -5.36 -6.64
N GLY A 154 10.67 -5.90 -7.80
CA GLY A 154 10.77 -5.15 -9.05
C GLY A 154 12.03 -4.29 -9.12
N ILE A 155 11.91 -3.12 -9.75
CA ILE A 155 13.01 -2.17 -9.88
C ILE A 155 13.15 -1.41 -8.56
N ASP A 156 14.37 -1.34 -8.03
CA ASP A 156 14.64 -0.42 -6.93
C ASP A 156 14.67 1.02 -7.45
N LEU A 157 13.60 1.75 -7.19
CA LEU A 157 13.47 3.16 -7.55
C LEU A 157 14.20 4.10 -6.57
N LEU A 158 14.69 3.57 -5.45
CA LEU A 158 15.36 4.33 -4.39
C LEU A 158 16.88 4.11 -4.38
N GLY A 159 17.40 3.23 -5.24
CA GLY A 159 18.83 2.99 -5.43
C GLY A 159 19.56 2.54 -4.17
N ARG A 160 18.91 1.69 -3.36
CA ARG A 160 19.48 1.09 -2.14
C ARG A 160 20.30 -0.15 -2.46
#